data_AF-S4SAF8-F1
#
_entry.id   AF-S4SAF8-F1
#
_cell.length_a   1.000
_cell.length_b   1.000
_cell.length_c   1.000
_cell.angle_alpha   90.00
_cell.angle_beta   90.00
_cell.angle_gamma   90.00
#
_symmetry.space_group_name_H-M   'P 1'
#
loop_
_entity.id
_entity.type
_entity.pdbx_description
1 polymer ?
#
loop_
_entity_poly.entity_id
_entity_poly.type
_entity_poly.pdbx_seq_one_letter_code
_entity_poly.pdbx_strand_id
1 'polypeptide(L)'
;GCDDDGVEMDVQVLIDRSLVTLFGTKLWMHDLIQEMGQEVVCQECCEEPGKRSRLWLPKDIIRVLDQSKATSAVQSIFLQCPTEDDVVHSIGNAYSNMDRLRLLKISNVRFSGNIRYLSNELQYLEWNQCASDSFPSDFHPQKLVELHMRFSGIKQLWRGRKGWSMLRLIDLSGSEYLMSTPDFTEVPDLETLVLQDCTSLVEIHPSLGFL
;
A
#
# COMPACT_ATOMS: atom_id res chain seq x y z
N GLY A 1 25.38 -18.18 -12.00
CA GLY A 1 25.17 -18.90 -10.74
C GLY A 1 25.17 -17.88 -9.64
N CYS A 2 23.97 -17.45 -9.28
CA CYS A 2 23.60 -16.78 -8.03
C CYS A 2 22.10 -17.02 -7.96
N ASP A 3 21.73 -17.91 -7.06
CA ASP A 3 20.40 -18.45 -6.90
C ASP A 3 19.48 -17.38 -6.30
N ASP A 4 18.33 -17.17 -6.94
CA ASP A 4 17.20 -16.33 -6.50
C ASP A 4 16.26 -17.12 -5.54
N ASP A 5 16.79 -18.17 -4.91
CA ASP A 5 16.01 -19.19 -4.19
C ASP A 5 15.47 -18.71 -2.81
N GLY A 6 15.73 -17.46 -2.41
CA GLY A 6 15.43 -16.96 -1.07
C GLY A 6 13.96 -16.64 -0.80
N VAL A 7 13.17 -16.29 -1.83
CA VAL A 7 11.76 -15.89 -1.68
C VAL A 7 10.80 -17.00 -2.14
N GLU A 8 11.19 -17.81 -3.11
CA GLU A 8 10.42 -18.99 -3.56
C GLU A 8 10.25 -20.03 -2.45
N MET A 9 11.23 -20.15 -1.55
CA MET A 9 11.21 -21.10 -0.45
C MET A 9 10.01 -20.93 0.50
N ASP A 10 9.48 -19.72 0.70
CA ASP A 10 8.35 -19.52 1.64
C ASP A 10 7.00 -19.82 1.00
N VAL A 11 6.77 -19.39 -0.25
CA VAL A 11 5.49 -19.62 -0.92
C VAL A 11 5.35 -21.08 -1.35
N GLN A 12 6.44 -21.70 -1.84
CA GLN A 12 6.42 -23.11 -2.21
C GLN A 12 6.08 -24.00 -1.02
N VAL A 13 6.58 -23.69 0.18
CA VAL A 13 6.22 -24.40 1.42
C VAL A 13 4.71 -24.28 1.72
N LEU A 14 4.08 -23.14 1.44
CA LEU A 14 2.64 -23.00 1.61
C LEU A 14 1.84 -23.83 0.59
N ILE A 15 2.34 -23.93 -0.65
CA ILE A 15 1.76 -24.78 -1.70
C ILE A 15 1.91 -26.26 -1.35
N ASP A 16 3.10 -26.69 -0.92
CA ASP A 16 3.40 -28.07 -0.53
C ASP A 16 2.54 -28.52 0.66
N ARG A 17 2.20 -27.58 1.56
CA ARG A 17 1.28 -27.80 2.68
C ARG A 17 -0.19 -27.68 2.31
N SER A 18 -0.51 -27.46 1.03
CA SER A 18 -1.88 -27.25 0.53
C SER A 18 -2.62 -26.10 1.24
N LEU A 19 -1.88 -25.12 1.77
CA LEU A 19 -2.46 -23.94 2.42
C LEU A 19 -2.87 -22.88 1.41
N VAL A 20 -2.16 -22.83 0.29
CA VAL A 20 -2.49 -22.02 -0.88
C VAL A 20 -2.35 -22.87 -2.13
N THR A 21 -3.07 -22.50 -3.19
CA THR A 21 -3.05 -23.16 -4.49
C THR A 21 -2.78 -22.13 -5.57
N LEU A 22 -1.95 -22.46 -6.55
CA LEU A 22 -1.77 -21.63 -7.73
C LEU A 22 -2.94 -21.81 -8.70
N PHE A 23 -3.59 -20.71 -9.05
CA PHE A 23 -4.61 -20.64 -10.10
C PHE A 23 -4.18 -19.62 -11.15
N GLY A 24 -3.50 -20.10 -12.20
CA GLY A 24 -2.82 -19.25 -13.16
C GLY A 24 -1.69 -18.47 -12.49
N THR A 25 -1.74 -17.14 -12.58
CA THR A 25 -0.77 -16.23 -11.92
C THR A 25 -1.21 -15.76 -10.54
N LYS A 26 -2.29 -16.34 -9.98
CA LYS A 26 -2.84 -15.93 -8.68
C LYS A 26 -2.69 -17.04 -7.64
N LEU A 27 -2.44 -16.64 -6.40
CA LEU A 27 -2.56 -17.52 -5.25
C LEU A 27 -4.02 -17.54 -4.77
N TRP A 28 -4.53 -18.74 -4.56
CA TRP A 28 -5.86 -19.00 -4.02
C TRP A 28 -5.74 -19.68 -2.65
N MET A 29 -6.54 -19.25 -1.68
CA MET A 29 -6.63 -19.85 -0.36
C MET A 29 -8.07 -20.32 -0.15
N HIS A 30 -8.24 -21.51 0.40
CA HIS A 30 -9.57 -22.03 0.71
C HIS A 30 -10.23 -21.22 1.83
N ASP A 31 -11.53 -20.95 1.72
CA ASP A 31 -12.28 -20.11 2.67
C ASP A 31 -12.09 -20.54 4.13
N LEU A 32 -12.18 -21.83 4.45
CA LEU A 32 -11.92 -22.36 5.80
C LEU A 32 -10.51 -22.03 6.35
N ILE A 33 -9.47 -22.01 5.49
CA ILE A 33 -8.11 -21.66 5.91
C ILE A 33 -8.02 -20.15 6.14
N GLN A 34 -8.68 -19.38 5.29
CA GLN A 34 -8.80 -17.93 5.47
C GLN A 34 -9.53 -17.59 6.78
N GLU A 35 -10.66 -18.23 7.06
CA GLU A 35 -11.43 -18.08 8.29
C GLU A 35 -10.59 -18.45 9.52
N MET A 36 -9.86 -19.55 9.46
CA MET A 36 -8.92 -19.94 10.53
C MET A 36 -7.84 -18.88 10.74
N GLY A 37 -7.23 -18.35 9.68
CA GLY A 37 -6.22 -17.30 9.77
C GLY A 37 -6.76 -15.98 10.32
N GLN A 38 -8.01 -15.65 9.98
CA GLN A 38 -8.74 -14.50 10.52
C GLN A 38 -9.04 -14.67 12.00
N GLU A 39 -9.48 -15.85 12.42
CA GLU A 39 -9.77 -16.17 13.82
C GLU A 39 -8.53 -16.04 14.71
N VAL A 40 -7.37 -16.49 14.23
CA VAL A 40 -6.09 -16.28 14.94
C VAL A 40 -5.81 -14.80 15.19
N VAL A 41 -6.08 -13.94 14.21
CA VAL A 41 -5.88 -12.49 14.37
C VAL A 41 -6.97 -11.87 15.27
N CYS A 42 -8.21 -12.36 15.21
CA CYS A 42 -9.27 -11.94 16.12
C CYS A 42 -8.91 -12.21 17.59
N GLN A 43 -8.24 -13.35 17.86
CA GLN A 43 -7.79 -13.75 19.19
C GLN A 43 -6.64 -12.89 19.76
N GLU A 44 -5.94 -12.12 18.93
CA GLU A 44 -4.92 -11.19 19.43
C GLU A 44 -5.54 -10.09 20.31
N CYS A 45 -6.74 -9.62 19.97
CA CYS A 45 -7.56 -8.75 20.82
C CYS A 45 -9.02 -8.73 20.33
N CYS A 46 -9.91 -9.40 21.05
CA CYS A 46 -11.32 -9.51 20.66
C CYS A 46 -12.05 -8.15 20.74
N GLU A 47 -11.68 -7.29 21.68
CA GLU A 47 -12.42 -6.08 22.02
C GLU A 47 -12.04 -4.86 21.17
N GLU A 48 -10.75 -4.72 20.85
CA GLU A 48 -10.22 -3.52 20.19
C GLU A 48 -9.46 -3.91 18.90
N PRO A 49 -10.13 -3.83 17.74
CA PRO A 49 -9.51 -4.17 16.45
C PRO A 49 -8.19 -3.44 16.21
N GLY A 50 -8.07 -2.16 16.62
CA GLY A 50 -6.84 -1.37 16.46
C GLY A 50 -5.59 -1.91 17.19
N LYS A 51 -5.74 -2.96 18.01
CA LYS A 51 -4.63 -3.68 18.66
C LYS A 51 -4.26 -5.00 17.98
N ARG A 52 -4.95 -5.37 16.90
CA ARG A 52 -4.66 -6.57 16.10
C ARG A 52 -3.60 -6.25 15.04
N SER A 53 -2.91 -7.28 14.59
CA SER A 53 -1.87 -7.23 13.58
C SER A 53 -2.40 -6.96 12.18
N ARG A 54 -3.64 -7.38 11.89
CA ARG A 54 -4.27 -7.23 10.58
C ARG A 54 -5.71 -6.76 10.71
N LEU A 55 -6.12 -5.88 9.80
CA LEU A 55 -7.49 -5.41 9.68
C LEU A 55 -7.99 -5.63 8.25
N TRP A 56 -9.16 -6.26 8.10
CA TRP A 56 -9.79 -6.53 6.80
C TRP A 56 -11.29 -6.22 6.75
N LEU A 57 -11.93 -5.97 7.89
CA LEU A 57 -13.36 -5.63 7.95
C LEU A 57 -13.53 -4.11 7.78
N PRO A 58 -14.21 -3.62 6.72
CA PRO A 58 -14.33 -2.19 6.45
C PRO A 58 -14.89 -1.39 7.63
N LYS A 59 -15.93 -1.91 8.29
CA LYS A 59 -16.54 -1.25 9.45
C LYS A 59 -15.57 -1.06 10.62
N ASP A 60 -14.73 -2.07 10.89
CA ASP A 60 -13.74 -2.00 11.96
C ASP A 60 -12.61 -1.05 11.58
N ILE A 61 -12.12 -1.11 10.34
CA ILE A 61 -11.07 -0.24 9.83
C ILE A 61 -11.51 1.23 9.91
N ILE A 62 -12.67 1.55 9.34
CA ILE A 62 -13.23 2.91 9.35
C ILE A 62 -13.34 3.43 10.78
N ARG A 63 -13.91 2.62 11.69
CA ARG A 63 -14.03 3.00 13.11
C ARG A 63 -12.66 3.22 13.77
N VAL A 64 -11.69 2.35 13.50
CA VAL A 64 -10.33 2.45 14.05
C VAL A 64 -9.63 3.70 13.54
N LEU A 65 -9.76 4.02 12.26
CA LEU A 65 -9.16 5.19 11.63
C LEU A 65 -9.83 6.49 12.12
N ASP A 66 -11.17 6.57 12.07
CA ASP A 66 -11.94 7.74 12.51
C ASP A 66 -11.70 8.07 13.99
N GLN A 67 -11.53 7.05 14.84
CA GLN A 67 -11.26 7.22 16.28
C GLN A 67 -9.76 7.30 16.61
N SER A 68 -8.87 7.24 15.60
CA SER A 68 -7.40 7.20 15.78
C SER A 68 -6.95 6.14 16.81
N LYS A 69 -7.62 4.99 16.81
CA LYS A 69 -7.41 3.88 17.75
C LYS A 69 -6.38 2.85 17.28
N ALA A 70 -5.87 2.99 16.06
CA ALA A 70 -4.84 2.10 15.57
C ALA A 70 -3.57 2.21 16.42
N THR A 71 -2.88 1.09 16.59
CA THR A 71 -1.65 1.01 17.41
C THR A 71 -0.50 0.46 16.57
N SER A 72 0.70 0.45 17.15
CA SER A 72 1.90 -0.15 16.54
C SER A 72 1.78 -1.66 16.32
N ALA A 73 0.75 -2.31 16.89
CA ALA A 73 0.45 -3.70 16.59
C ALA A 73 0.01 -3.89 15.13
N VAL A 74 -0.68 -2.90 14.54
CA VAL A 74 -1.24 -2.99 13.19
C VAL A 74 -0.10 -3.01 12.17
N GLN A 75 -0.02 -4.11 11.44
CA GLN A 75 0.97 -4.35 10.38
C GLN A 75 0.33 -4.39 8.99
N SER A 76 -0.96 -4.66 8.88
CA SER A 76 -1.65 -4.76 7.59
C SER A 76 -3.07 -4.20 7.66
N ILE A 77 -3.42 -3.36 6.69
CA ILE A 77 -4.78 -2.86 6.48
C ILE A 77 -5.20 -3.21 5.05
N PHE A 78 -6.30 -3.94 4.95
CA PHE A 78 -6.98 -4.24 3.69
C PHE A 78 -8.39 -3.66 3.75
N LEU A 79 -8.55 -2.45 3.24
CA LEU A 79 -9.83 -1.75 3.17
C LEU A 79 -10.36 -1.80 1.74
N GLN A 80 -11.32 -2.68 1.51
CA GLN A 80 -12.01 -2.78 0.23
C GLN A 80 -13.52 -2.75 0.45
N CYS A 81 -14.18 -1.72 -0.08
CA CYS A 81 -15.64 -1.66 -0.10
C CYS A 81 -16.17 -2.24 -1.44
N PRO A 82 -17.28 -3.01 -1.42
CA PRO A 82 -17.86 -3.59 -2.65
C PRO A 82 -18.35 -2.53 -3.64
N THR A 83 -18.86 -1.43 -3.11
CA THR A 83 -19.33 -0.25 -3.84
C THR A 83 -18.56 0.97 -3.36
N GLU A 84 -18.44 1.98 -4.21
CA GLU A 84 -17.92 3.27 -3.74
C GLU A 84 -18.80 3.77 -2.59
N ASP A 85 -18.16 4.05 -1.47
CA ASP A 85 -18.81 4.74 -0.36
C ASP A 85 -18.91 6.23 -0.71
N ASP A 86 -20.13 6.77 -0.70
CA ASP A 86 -20.35 8.20 -0.87
C ASP A 86 -19.90 9.01 0.35
N VAL A 87 -19.67 8.34 1.49
CA VAL A 87 -19.16 8.95 2.70
C VAL A 87 -17.67 9.23 2.56
N VAL A 88 -17.31 10.51 2.77
CA VAL A 88 -15.91 10.94 2.79
C VAL A 88 -15.40 10.91 4.23
N HIS A 89 -14.47 10.01 4.51
CA HIS A 89 -13.83 9.90 5.84
C HIS A 89 -12.69 10.92 5.98
N SER A 90 -12.42 11.38 7.20
CA SER A 90 -11.29 12.29 7.45
C SER A 90 -10.05 11.47 7.78
N ILE A 91 -8.95 11.69 7.06
CA ILE A 91 -7.69 10.98 7.29
C ILE A 91 -7.06 11.34 8.64
N GLY A 92 -7.33 12.56 9.13
CA GLY A 92 -6.91 13.07 10.44
C GLY A 92 -5.44 12.74 10.80
N ASN A 93 -5.26 12.20 12.00
CA ASN A 93 -4.01 11.60 12.47
C ASN A 93 -4.14 10.05 12.55
N ALA A 94 -5.05 9.46 11.77
CA ALA A 94 -5.44 8.06 11.90
C ALA A 94 -4.25 7.10 11.79
N TYR A 95 -3.23 7.48 11.02
CA TYR A 95 -2.05 6.66 10.73
C TYR A 95 -0.87 6.89 11.67
N SER A 96 -0.87 7.95 12.49
CA SER A 96 0.31 8.40 13.25
C SER A 96 0.84 7.38 14.27
N ASN A 97 0.02 6.42 14.71
CA ASN A 97 0.38 5.41 15.70
C ASN A 97 0.75 4.05 15.07
N MET A 98 0.69 3.90 13.75
CA MET A 98 0.92 2.64 13.03
C MET A 98 2.33 2.58 12.45
N ASP A 99 3.34 2.71 13.29
CA ASP A 99 4.76 2.75 12.89
C ASP A 99 5.28 1.45 12.29
N ARG A 100 4.61 0.31 12.51
CA ARG A 100 4.96 -1.02 11.96
C ARG A 100 4.11 -1.45 10.76
N LEU A 101 3.34 -0.53 10.16
CA LEU A 101 2.49 -0.85 9.02
C LEU A 101 3.34 -1.26 7.80
N ARG A 102 3.13 -2.48 7.30
CA ARG A 102 3.85 -3.08 6.17
C ARG A 102 3.01 -3.15 4.91
N LEU A 103 1.69 -3.31 5.03
CA LEU A 103 0.77 -3.39 3.90
C LEU A 103 -0.40 -2.44 4.12
N LEU A 104 -0.61 -1.54 3.16
CA LEU A 104 -1.79 -0.70 3.12
C LEU A 104 -2.46 -0.85 1.76
N LYS A 105 -3.70 -1.31 1.76
CA LYS A 105 -4.55 -1.36 0.58
C LYS A 105 -5.88 -0.69 0.87
N ILE A 106 -6.21 0.34 0.11
CA ILE A 106 -7.44 1.11 0.18
C ILE A 106 -8.06 1.17 -1.20
N SER A 107 -9.31 0.71 -1.31
CA SER A 107 -10.07 0.69 -2.57
C SER A 107 -11.55 0.97 -2.32
N ASN A 108 -12.15 1.78 -3.19
CA ASN A 108 -13.56 2.17 -3.16
C ASN A 108 -13.99 2.91 -1.88
N VAL A 109 -13.06 3.63 -1.24
CA VAL A 109 -13.31 4.48 -0.07
C VAL A 109 -12.64 5.83 -0.28
N ARG A 110 -13.39 6.92 -0.08
CA ARG A 110 -12.86 8.28 -0.23
C ARG A 110 -12.42 8.83 1.12
N PHE A 111 -11.17 9.27 1.18
CA PHE A 111 -10.62 10.01 2.33
C PHE A 111 -10.39 11.47 1.94
N SER A 112 -10.68 12.37 2.87
CA SER A 112 -10.35 13.80 2.77
C SER A 112 -9.20 14.17 3.70
N GLY A 113 -8.49 15.23 3.32
CA GLY A 113 -7.33 15.73 4.04
C GLY A 113 -6.01 15.16 3.52
N ASN A 114 -4.92 15.80 3.94
CA ASN A 114 -3.58 15.40 3.53
C ASN A 114 -3.06 14.27 4.42
N ILE A 115 -2.30 13.35 3.81
CA ILE A 115 -1.56 12.33 4.54
C ILE A 115 -0.49 13.04 5.39
N ARG A 116 -0.60 12.93 6.71
CA ARG A 116 0.37 13.53 7.65
C ARG A 116 1.49 12.58 8.07
N TYR A 117 1.23 11.28 8.01
CA TYR A 117 2.17 10.25 8.41
C TYR A 117 1.85 8.95 7.68
N LEU A 118 2.91 8.24 7.26
CA LEU A 118 2.87 6.86 6.80
C LEU A 118 4.08 6.11 7.36
N SER A 119 3.93 4.82 7.64
CA SER A 119 5.03 4.01 8.17
C SER A 119 6.14 3.83 7.13
N ASN A 120 7.38 3.96 7.59
CA ASN A 120 8.56 3.63 6.80
C ASN A 120 8.85 2.12 6.72
N GLU A 121 8.05 1.28 7.39
CA GLU A 121 8.06 -0.19 7.24
C GLU A 121 7.17 -0.68 6.10
N LEU A 122 6.48 0.22 5.39
CA LEU A 122 5.64 -0.12 4.25
C LEU A 122 6.43 -0.85 3.17
N GLN A 123 5.87 -1.98 2.73
CA GLN A 123 6.35 -2.86 1.66
C GLN A 123 5.41 -2.83 0.46
N TYR A 124 4.13 -2.57 0.71
CA TYR A 124 3.10 -2.47 -0.31
C TYR A 124 2.14 -1.33 0.02
N LEU A 125 1.93 -0.42 -0.92
CA LEU A 125 0.98 0.69 -0.80
C LEU A 125 0.07 0.73 -2.03
N GLU A 126 -1.21 0.41 -1.83
CA GLU A 126 -2.28 0.70 -2.78
C GLU A 126 -3.27 1.69 -2.15
N TRP A 127 -3.39 2.87 -2.75
CA TRP A 127 -4.34 3.90 -2.32
C TRP A 127 -4.93 4.63 -3.51
N ASN A 128 -5.90 3.99 -4.16
CA ASN A 128 -6.59 4.57 -5.30
C ASN A 128 -7.49 5.74 -4.85
N GLN A 129 -7.67 6.74 -5.71
CA GLN A 129 -8.46 7.96 -5.43
C GLN A 129 -8.00 8.72 -4.18
N CYS A 130 -6.71 8.63 -3.82
CA CYS A 130 -6.17 9.38 -2.70
C CYS A 130 -6.24 10.88 -2.98
N ALA A 131 -6.85 11.66 -2.06
CA ALA A 131 -7.01 13.11 -2.23
C ALA A 131 -5.74 13.92 -1.91
N SER A 132 -4.70 13.30 -1.36
CA SER A 132 -3.46 13.99 -0.99
C SER A 132 -2.70 14.43 -2.24
N ASP A 133 -2.13 15.64 -2.19
CA ASP A 133 -1.35 16.19 -3.31
C ASP A 133 0.12 15.74 -3.33
N SER A 134 0.60 15.21 -2.20
CA SER A 134 1.98 14.77 -1.97
C SER A 134 2.06 13.81 -0.78
N PHE A 135 3.20 13.11 -0.66
CA PHE A 135 3.53 12.33 0.54
C PHE A 135 4.06 13.20 1.69
N PRO A 136 3.97 12.72 2.94
CA PRO A 136 4.68 13.32 4.07
C PRO A 136 6.17 13.47 3.80
N SER A 137 6.78 14.55 4.28
CA SER A 137 8.20 14.83 4.06
C SER A 137 9.13 13.79 4.71
N ASP A 138 8.70 13.18 5.81
CA ASP A 138 9.40 12.14 6.57
C ASP A 138 9.18 10.72 6.03
N PHE A 139 8.38 10.57 4.97
CA PHE A 139 8.11 9.28 4.33
C PHE A 139 9.29 8.81 3.47
N HIS A 140 9.99 7.79 3.95
CA HIS A 140 11.20 7.19 3.36
C HIS A 140 11.20 5.65 3.51
N PRO A 141 10.20 4.94 2.96
CA PRO A 141 10.12 3.49 3.12
C PRO A 141 11.20 2.77 2.30
N GLN A 142 12.21 2.24 2.98
CA GLN A 142 13.32 1.53 2.32
C GLN A 142 12.91 0.16 1.77
N LYS A 143 11.81 -0.40 2.27
CA LYS A 143 11.33 -1.75 1.94
C LYS A 143 10.14 -1.74 0.98
N LEU A 144 9.74 -0.57 0.46
CA LEU A 144 8.59 -0.44 -0.44
C LEU A 144 8.91 -1.12 -1.77
N VAL A 145 8.09 -2.10 -2.16
CA VAL A 145 8.24 -2.86 -3.40
C VAL A 145 7.28 -2.38 -4.46
N GLU A 146 6.02 -2.12 -4.10
CA GLU A 146 5.00 -1.68 -5.03
C GLU A 146 4.23 -0.46 -4.50
N LEU A 147 4.01 0.49 -5.40
CA LEU A 147 3.22 1.69 -5.17
C LEU A 147 2.12 1.81 -6.23
N HIS A 148 0.86 1.75 -5.79
CA HIS A 148 -0.33 1.91 -6.61
C HIS A 148 -1.16 3.09 -6.11
N MET A 149 -1.23 4.18 -6.87
CA MET A 149 -1.95 5.40 -6.50
C MET A 149 -2.75 5.94 -7.69
N ARG A 150 -3.59 5.06 -8.25
CA ARG A 150 -4.41 5.36 -9.42
C ARG A 150 -5.47 6.42 -9.11
N PHE A 151 -5.75 7.27 -10.10
CA PHE A 151 -6.73 8.36 -9.99
C PHE A 151 -6.51 9.28 -8.78
N SER A 152 -5.25 9.46 -8.36
CA SER A 152 -4.94 10.24 -7.15
C SER A 152 -4.79 11.73 -7.44
N GLY A 153 -4.92 12.54 -6.38
CA GLY A 153 -4.68 13.97 -6.37
C GLY A 153 -3.20 14.38 -6.40
N ILE A 154 -2.28 13.41 -6.49
CA ILE A 154 -0.85 13.66 -6.39
C ILE A 154 -0.38 14.52 -7.57
N LYS A 155 0.29 15.62 -7.22
CA LYS A 155 0.91 16.52 -8.21
C LYS A 155 2.36 16.15 -8.50
N GLN A 156 3.05 15.64 -7.49
CA GLN A 156 4.43 15.18 -7.53
C GLN A 156 4.61 14.12 -6.43
N LEU A 157 5.18 12.96 -6.77
CA LEU A 157 5.38 11.86 -5.81
C LEU A 157 6.34 12.23 -4.68
N TRP A 158 7.57 12.64 -5.01
CA TRP A 158 8.55 13.14 -4.05
C TRP A 158 9.45 14.20 -4.67
N ARG A 159 10.13 14.96 -3.81
CA ARG A 159 11.13 15.96 -4.19
C ARG A 159 12.52 15.49 -3.81
N GLY A 160 13.49 15.84 -4.67
CA GLY A 160 14.87 15.42 -4.49
C GLY A 160 15.07 13.93 -4.74
N ARG A 161 16.17 13.40 -4.21
CA ARG A 161 16.52 11.99 -4.32
C ARG A 161 15.91 11.18 -3.18
N LYS A 162 15.42 9.99 -3.50
CA LYS A 162 14.90 9.00 -2.56
C LYS A 162 15.56 7.67 -2.85
N GLY A 163 16.26 7.12 -1.86
CA GLY A 163 16.82 5.77 -1.91
C GLY A 163 15.75 4.69 -1.75
N TRP A 164 14.82 4.59 -2.71
CA TRP A 164 13.77 3.56 -2.72
C TRP A 164 14.27 2.34 -3.48
N SER A 165 15.34 1.73 -2.95
CA SER A 165 16.10 0.69 -3.66
C SER A 165 15.30 -0.56 -4.01
N MET A 166 14.30 -0.94 -3.20
CA MET A 166 13.48 -2.14 -3.42
C MET A 166 12.24 -1.90 -4.29
N LEU A 167 12.00 -0.66 -4.74
CA LEU A 167 10.78 -0.31 -5.45
C LEU A 167 10.84 -0.81 -6.89
N ARG A 168 9.92 -1.72 -7.22
CA ARG A 168 9.85 -2.39 -8.53
C ARG A 168 8.70 -1.87 -9.40
N LEU A 169 7.64 -1.35 -8.80
CA LEU A 169 6.48 -0.89 -9.55
C LEU A 169 5.89 0.41 -8.99
N ILE A 170 5.60 1.34 -9.91
CA ILE A 170 4.80 2.54 -9.67
C ILE A 170 3.64 2.58 -10.67
N ASP A 171 2.40 2.63 -10.18
CA ASP A 171 1.21 2.89 -10.97
C ASP A 171 0.51 4.17 -10.50
N LEU A 172 0.49 5.18 -11.37
CA LEU A 172 -0.21 6.45 -11.19
C LEU A 172 -1.30 6.68 -12.24
N SER A 173 -1.75 5.62 -12.91
CA SER A 173 -2.71 5.73 -14.00
C SER A 173 -3.96 6.55 -13.61
N GLY A 174 -4.39 7.43 -14.52
CA GLY A 174 -5.54 8.33 -14.33
C GLY A 174 -5.31 9.46 -13.31
N SER A 175 -4.08 9.68 -12.81
CA SER A 175 -3.79 10.80 -11.92
C SER A 175 -3.67 12.10 -12.72
N GLU A 176 -4.81 12.78 -12.91
CA GLU A 176 -4.95 13.95 -13.78
C GLU A 176 -4.12 15.16 -13.35
N TYR A 177 -3.74 15.25 -12.07
CA TYR A 177 -2.99 16.39 -11.52
C TYR A 177 -1.47 16.21 -11.50
N LEU A 178 -0.98 15.03 -11.89
CA LEU A 178 0.45 14.74 -11.93
C LEU A 178 1.12 15.62 -12.99
N MET A 179 2.02 16.52 -12.58
CA MET A 179 2.66 17.47 -13.50
C MET A 179 4.03 17.00 -13.96
N SER A 180 4.76 16.29 -13.11
CA SER A 180 6.11 15.80 -13.39
C SER A 180 6.45 14.48 -12.70
N THR A 181 7.34 13.68 -13.31
CA THR A 181 7.91 12.50 -12.66
C THR A 181 9.05 12.88 -11.68
N PRO A 182 9.29 12.09 -10.63
CA PRO A 182 10.38 12.35 -9.69
C PRO A 182 11.74 11.91 -10.22
N ASP A 183 12.80 12.17 -9.44
CA ASP A 183 14.13 11.64 -9.72
C ASP A 183 14.23 10.15 -9.33
N PHE A 184 14.49 9.30 -10.33
CA PHE A 184 14.68 7.85 -10.23
C PHE A 184 16.15 7.40 -10.05
N THR A 185 17.13 8.32 -9.94
CA THR A 185 18.56 7.96 -9.86
C THR A 185 18.89 6.98 -8.73
N GLU A 186 18.14 7.01 -7.63
CA GLU A 186 18.32 6.11 -6.47
C GLU A 186 17.19 5.08 -6.34
N VAL A 187 16.56 4.73 -7.47
CA VAL A 187 15.50 3.71 -7.60
C VAL A 187 15.90 2.69 -8.67
N PRO A 188 17.02 1.94 -8.47
CA PRO A 188 17.63 1.11 -9.52
C PRO A 188 16.80 -0.11 -9.92
N ASP A 189 15.93 -0.63 -9.03
CA ASP A 189 15.17 -1.86 -9.26
C ASP A 189 13.78 -1.59 -9.87
N LEU A 190 13.50 -0.37 -10.34
CA LEU A 190 12.19 -0.01 -10.91
C LEU A 190 11.98 -0.72 -12.26
N GLU A 191 11.08 -1.70 -12.29
CA GLU A 191 10.75 -2.50 -13.46
C GLU A 191 9.56 -1.94 -14.25
N THR A 192 8.59 -1.32 -13.56
CA THR A 192 7.34 -0.87 -14.18
C THR A 192 6.91 0.51 -13.70
N LEU A 193 6.68 1.42 -14.65
CA LEU A 193 6.11 2.74 -14.41
C LEU A 193 4.87 2.93 -15.30
N VAL A 194 3.70 3.04 -14.68
CA VAL A 194 2.42 3.22 -15.38
C VAL A 194 1.91 4.65 -15.18
N LEU A 195 1.87 5.41 -16.28
CA LEU A 195 1.43 6.82 -16.33
C LEU A 195 0.28 7.04 -17.32
N GLN A 196 -0.46 5.96 -17.63
CA GLN A 196 -1.59 6.03 -18.55
C GLN A 196 -2.63 7.04 -18.05
N ASP A 197 -3.21 7.83 -18.95
CA ASP A 197 -4.28 8.79 -18.64
C ASP A 197 -3.88 9.89 -17.61
N CYS A 198 -2.57 10.12 -17.40
CA CYS A 198 -2.05 11.28 -16.68
C CYS A 198 -2.05 12.53 -17.60
N THR A 199 -3.21 13.18 -17.73
CA THR A 199 -3.46 14.22 -18.74
C THR A 199 -2.68 15.53 -18.52
N SER A 200 -2.29 15.88 -17.29
CA SER A 200 -1.49 17.08 -17.00
C SER A 200 0.02 16.85 -16.95
N LEU A 201 0.49 15.63 -17.24
CA LEU A 201 1.91 15.30 -17.19
C LEU A 201 2.66 16.00 -18.33
N VAL A 202 3.53 16.94 -17.98
CA VAL A 202 4.28 17.76 -18.96
C VAL A 202 5.79 17.57 -18.87
N GLU A 203 6.30 17.08 -17.75
CA GLU A 203 7.74 16.91 -17.52
C GLU A 203 8.05 15.48 -17.08
N ILE A 204 9.03 14.87 -17.75
CA ILE A 204 9.59 13.58 -17.37
C ILE A 204 11.04 13.82 -16.96
N HIS A 205 11.37 13.46 -15.72
CA HIS A 205 12.73 13.60 -15.20
C HIS A 205 13.72 12.77 -16.04
N PRO A 206 14.89 13.33 -16.43
CA PRO A 206 15.84 12.65 -17.31
C PRO A 206 16.37 11.32 -16.76
N SER A 207 16.36 11.13 -15.43
CA SER A 207 16.82 9.87 -14.84
C SER A 207 16.03 8.64 -15.27
N LEU A 208 14.80 8.83 -15.77
CA LEU A 208 14.00 7.74 -16.36
C LEU A 208 14.71 7.07 -17.56
N GLY A 209 15.51 7.82 -18.33
CA GLY A 209 16.22 7.28 -19.49
C GLY A 209 17.42 6.39 -19.14
N PHE A 210 17.75 6.25 -17.85
CA PHE A 210 18.84 5.40 -17.36
C PHE A 210 18.35 4.19 -16.54
N LEU A 211 17.04 4.00 -16.44
CA LEU A 211 16.44 2.77 -15.91
C LEU A 211 16.57 1.63 -16.94
#